data_AF-A0A2N5VCK7-F1
#
_entry.id   AF-A0A2N5VCK7-F1
#
_cell.length_a   1.000
_cell.length_b   1.000
_cell.length_c   1.000
_cell.angle_alpha   90.00
_cell.angle_beta   90.00
_cell.angle_gamma   90.00
#
_symmetry.space_group_name_H-M   'P 1'
#
loop_
_entity.id
_entity.type
_entity.pdbx_description
1 polymer ?
#
loop_
_entity_poly.entity_id
_entity_poly.type
_entity_poly.pdbx_seq_one_letter_code
_entity_poly.pdbx_strand_id
1 'polypeptide(L)'
;MGFSFGDFDSICSSAALIVCPLMGAASGGSNTRMGIQPECYARNVELNGTILFQPAVLFIHIIALIMLLLMILHIKSKYTAVGRKEIVHFFYFYAVVTLASFFLDSGIIPSSSKLYPFFAAFETGMLSATFWCLLVNGFVGFQFAEDGTPLSLWSLRGSCAAVFSLTFFIAIATFNSLASFSPSQPMALWIIMYIFNGACVAIYVVLQLLLVVRTLDDRWPIGDILFGVGFFVVGLVLIYGFSLTICSAITHYVDGLFFSQLCFLLSVMMVYKYWDSITKEDLEFSVGSKQAVWDISSKEALLSGMSSHGGAGGNGSSPEDSDYYPHSASAQLSPTNSQTMMAHPAPGFHNGYPPQGAGSKFSGY
;
A
#
# COMPACT_ATOMS: atom_id res chain seq x y z
N MET A 1 6.11 7.24 -35.80
CA MET A 1 5.05 6.36 -35.26
C MET A 1 3.93 7.28 -34.80
N GLY A 2 2.80 7.31 -35.52
CA GLY A 2 1.67 8.19 -35.18
C GLY A 2 0.80 7.50 -34.14
N PHE A 3 0.55 8.16 -33.01
CA PHE A 3 -0.41 7.69 -32.01
C PHE A 3 -1.81 7.83 -32.59
N SER A 4 -2.51 6.72 -32.81
CA SER A 4 -3.90 6.71 -33.27
C SER A 4 -4.82 6.64 -32.05
N PHE A 5 -5.74 7.59 -31.92
CA PHE A 5 -6.65 7.65 -30.80
C PHE A 5 -7.65 6.48 -30.83
N GLY A 6 -7.76 5.73 -29.73
CA GLY A 6 -8.69 4.62 -29.61
C GLY A 6 -8.23 3.31 -30.24
N ASP A 7 -6.96 3.24 -30.64
CA ASP A 7 -6.35 2.06 -31.25
C ASP A 7 -5.17 1.55 -30.40
N PHE A 8 -4.98 0.22 -30.40
CA PHE A 8 -3.89 -0.45 -29.69
C PHE A 8 -2.75 -0.87 -30.63
N ASP A 9 -2.91 -0.78 -31.95
CA ASP A 9 -1.90 -1.26 -32.91
C ASP A 9 -0.49 -0.71 -32.63
N SER A 10 -0.37 0.62 -32.51
CA SER A 10 0.93 1.27 -32.25
C SER A 10 1.52 0.97 -30.86
N ILE A 11 0.66 0.73 -29.88
CA ILE A 11 1.06 0.47 -28.49
C ILE A 11 1.52 -0.98 -28.38
N CYS A 12 0.73 -1.91 -28.92
CA CYS A 12 0.99 -3.33 -28.88
C CYS A 12 2.12 -3.77 -29.81
N SER A 13 2.39 -3.03 -30.89
CA SER A 13 3.59 -3.26 -31.70
C SER A 13 4.87 -2.87 -30.95
N SER A 14 4.78 -1.93 -30.01
CA SER A 14 5.93 -1.39 -29.28
C SER A 14 6.18 -2.07 -27.93
N ALA A 15 5.12 -2.57 -27.28
CA ALA A 15 5.14 -3.10 -25.92
C ALA A 15 4.28 -4.36 -25.79
N ALA A 16 4.79 -5.37 -25.08
CA ALA A 16 4.11 -6.65 -24.88
C ALA A 16 3.07 -6.59 -23.74
N LEU A 17 2.02 -5.77 -23.87
CA LEU A 17 0.98 -5.70 -22.83
C LEU A 17 0.11 -6.96 -22.81
N ILE A 18 -0.43 -7.30 -21.64
CA ILE A 18 -1.33 -8.44 -21.41
C ILE A 18 -2.54 -8.45 -22.34
N VAL A 19 -3.07 -7.28 -22.70
CA VAL A 19 -4.23 -7.18 -23.61
C VAL A 19 -3.85 -7.47 -25.07
N CYS A 20 -2.62 -7.20 -25.49
CA CYS A 20 -2.21 -7.20 -26.90
C CYS A 20 -2.44 -8.50 -27.68
N PRO A 21 -2.22 -9.71 -27.10
CA PRO A 21 -2.54 -10.97 -27.78
C PRO A 21 -4.03 -11.16 -28.10
N LEU A 22 -4.91 -10.34 -27.53
CA LEU A 22 -6.36 -10.39 -27.71
C LEU A 22 -6.90 -9.25 -28.59
N MET A 23 -6.03 -8.30 -28.98
CA MET A 23 -6.39 -7.12 -29.77
C MET A 23 -5.94 -7.27 -31.23
N GLY A 24 -6.56 -6.50 -32.13
CA GLY A 24 -6.19 -6.40 -33.53
C GLY A 24 -7.25 -6.92 -34.50
N ALA A 25 -7.10 -6.55 -35.77
CA ALA A 25 -7.95 -7.02 -36.85
C ALA A 25 -7.62 -8.48 -37.22
N ALA A 26 -8.65 -9.27 -37.58
CA ALA A 26 -8.42 -10.59 -38.15
C ALA A 26 -7.63 -10.45 -39.47
N SER A 27 -6.44 -11.04 -39.53
CA SER A 27 -5.60 -11.07 -40.72
C SER A 27 -6.37 -11.69 -41.89
N GLY A 28 -6.49 -10.95 -43.00
CA GLY A 28 -7.32 -11.29 -44.15
C GLY A 28 -7.07 -12.70 -44.69
N GLY A 29 -8.11 -13.54 -44.64
CA GLY A 29 -8.16 -14.86 -45.26
C GLY A 29 -8.22 -16.06 -44.32
N SER A 30 -8.06 -15.87 -43.00
CA SER A 30 -8.10 -16.96 -42.02
C SER A 30 -9.07 -16.62 -40.87
N ASN A 31 -9.95 -17.56 -40.51
CA ASN A 31 -10.82 -17.46 -39.33
C ASN A 31 -10.03 -17.51 -37.99
N THR A 32 -8.71 -17.58 -38.04
CA THR A 32 -7.82 -17.55 -36.88
C THR A 32 -7.49 -16.11 -36.53
N ARG A 33 -7.97 -15.66 -35.36
CA ARG A 33 -7.63 -14.37 -34.76
C ARG A 33 -6.19 -14.44 -34.24
N MET A 34 -5.24 -13.84 -34.95
CA MET A 34 -3.88 -13.62 -34.44
C MET A 34 -3.83 -12.23 -33.81
N GLY A 35 -3.52 -12.15 -32.51
CA GLY A 35 -3.35 -10.88 -31.81
C GLY A 35 -2.10 -10.13 -32.25
N ILE A 36 -2.00 -8.86 -31.86
CA ILE A 36 -0.85 -8.00 -32.21
C ILE A 36 0.37 -8.46 -31.41
N GLN A 37 1.45 -8.80 -32.11
CA GLN A 37 2.73 -9.17 -31.51
C GLN A 37 3.67 -7.95 -31.49
N PRO A 38 4.41 -7.71 -30.39
CA PRO A 38 5.43 -6.67 -30.35
C PRO A 38 6.60 -6.99 -31.29
N GLU A 39 7.17 -5.96 -31.92
CA GLU A 39 8.34 -6.08 -32.80
C GLU A 39 9.58 -6.56 -32.05
N CYS A 40 9.70 -6.19 -30.77
CA CYS A 40 10.81 -6.56 -29.91
C CYS A 40 10.29 -6.92 -28.51
N TYR A 41 10.66 -8.11 -28.03
CA TYR A 41 10.35 -8.58 -26.67
C TYR A 41 11.56 -9.32 -26.07
N ALA A 42 11.60 -9.44 -24.75
CA ALA A 42 12.67 -10.13 -24.05
C ALA A 42 12.68 -11.65 -24.37
N ARG A 43 13.87 -12.24 -24.50
CA ARG A 43 14.02 -13.67 -24.83
C ARG A 43 13.35 -14.54 -23.77
N ASN A 44 12.65 -15.55 -24.26
CA ASN A 44 12.07 -16.58 -23.41
C ASN A 44 13.16 -17.55 -22.95
N VAL A 45 12.98 -18.10 -21.76
CA VAL A 45 13.90 -19.10 -21.18
C VAL A 45 13.14 -20.39 -20.97
N GLU A 46 13.71 -21.50 -21.42
CA GLU A 46 13.15 -22.82 -21.17
C GLU A 46 13.67 -23.34 -19.82
N LEU A 47 12.76 -23.58 -18.87
CA LEU A 47 13.05 -24.27 -17.61
C LEU A 47 12.28 -25.59 -17.57
N ASN A 48 13.02 -26.71 -17.55
CA ASN A 48 12.47 -28.06 -17.35
C ASN A 48 11.31 -28.40 -18.30
N GLY A 49 11.42 -28.03 -19.59
CA GLY A 49 10.40 -28.27 -20.61
C GLY A 49 9.22 -27.28 -20.62
N THR A 50 9.23 -26.25 -19.75
CA THR A 50 8.28 -25.14 -19.79
C THR A 50 8.97 -23.87 -20.28
N ILE A 51 8.41 -23.21 -21.29
CA ILE A 51 8.91 -21.94 -21.81
C ILE A 51 8.36 -20.82 -20.93
N LEU A 52 9.24 -20.15 -20.18
CA LEU A 52 8.91 -18.96 -19.42
C LEU A 52 9.12 -17.72 -20.27
N PHE A 53 8.06 -16.93 -20.37
CA PHE A 53 8.09 -15.65 -21.06
C PHE A 53 8.60 -14.56 -20.11
N GLN A 54 9.41 -13.65 -20.65
CA GLN A 54 9.85 -12.41 -19.98
C GLN A 54 10.36 -12.59 -18.52
N PRO A 55 11.38 -13.45 -18.27
CA PRO A 55 11.84 -13.76 -16.92
C PRO A 55 12.31 -12.54 -16.12
N ALA A 56 12.82 -11.50 -16.79
CA ALA A 56 13.23 -10.25 -16.15
C ALA A 56 12.04 -9.54 -15.47
N VAL A 57 10.89 -9.47 -16.13
CA VAL A 57 9.68 -8.85 -15.59
C VAL A 57 9.14 -9.66 -14.40
N LEU A 58 9.18 -10.99 -14.49
CA LEU A 58 8.79 -11.88 -13.40
C LEU A 58 9.57 -11.64 -12.11
N PHE A 59 10.87 -11.36 -12.23
CA PHE A 59 11.70 -11.03 -11.07
C PHE A 59 11.22 -9.74 -10.37
N ILE A 60 10.81 -8.73 -11.13
CA ILE A 60 10.25 -7.49 -10.58
C ILE A 60 8.90 -7.74 -9.91
N HIS A 61 8.04 -8.58 -10.49
CA HIS A 61 6.77 -8.97 -9.86
C HIS A 61 6.99 -9.67 -8.51
N ILE A 62 8.01 -10.53 -8.38
CA ILE A 62 8.36 -11.17 -7.09
C ILE A 62 8.82 -10.12 -6.07
N ILE A 63 9.70 -9.21 -6.46
CA ILE A 63 10.14 -8.11 -5.60
C ILE A 63 8.94 -7.24 -5.18
N ALA A 64 8.03 -6.95 -6.11
CA ALA A 64 6.81 -6.20 -5.85
C ALA A 64 5.96 -6.85 -4.77
N LEU A 65 5.70 -8.16 -4.88
CA LEU A 65 4.94 -8.90 -3.89
C LEU A 65 5.60 -8.88 -2.49
N ILE A 66 6.92 -9.03 -2.42
CA ILE A 66 7.67 -8.93 -1.15
C ILE A 66 7.55 -7.53 -0.55
N MET A 67 7.77 -6.50 -1.36
CA MET A 67 7.68 -5.10 -0.90
C MET A 67 6.26 -4.75 -0.45
N LEU A 68 5.23 -5.21 -1.16
CA LEU A 68 3.83 -5.04 -0.77
C LEU A 68 3.53 -5.72 0.56
N LEU A 69 4.03 -6.94 0.77
CA LEU A 69 3.87 -7.64 2.05
C LEU A 69 4.45 -6.81 3.20
N LEU A 70 5.69 -6.32 3.06
CA LEU A 70 6.34 -5.50 4.09
C LEU A 70 5.56 -4.21 4.39
N MET A 71 5.12 -3.50 3.34
CA MET A 71 4.32 -2.28 3.50
C MET A 71 2.99 -2.57 4.21
N ILE A 72 2.28 -3.62 3.82
CA ILE A 72 1.01 -4.02 4.47
C ILE A 72 1.24 -4.34 5.95
N LEU A 73 2.32 -5.03 6.30
CA LEU A 73 2.65 -5.33 7.70
C LEU A 73 2.91 -4.04 8.50
N HIS A 74 3.66 -3.09 7.94
CA HIS A 74 3.92 -1.80 8.59
C HIS A 74 2.64 -0.99 8.79
N ILE A 75 1.76 -0.90 7.79
CA ILE A 75 0.48 -0.20 7.93
C ILE A 75 -0.36 -0.81 9.04
N LYS A 76 -0.41 -2.15 9.11
CA LYS A 76 -1.18 -2.87 10.14
C LYS A 76 -0.59 -2.75 11.54
N SER A 77 0.70 -2.45 11.69
CA SER A 77 1.31 -2.20 13.00
C SER A 77 0.93 -0.85 13.62
N LYS A 78 0.43 0.13 12.84
CA LYS A 78 -0.07 1.40 13.40
C LYS A 78 -1.48 1.23 13.95
N TYR A 79 -1.76 1.72 15.16
CA TYR A 79 -3.05 1.50 15.85
C TYR A 79 -4.07 2.64 15.65
N THR A 80 -3.64 3.90 15.50
CA THR A 80 -4.51 5.09 15.46
C THR A 80 -4.46 5.89 14.15
N ALA A 81 -3.69 5.44 13.16
CA ALA A 81 -3.53 6.14 11.89
C ALA A 81 -4.83 6.30 11.08
N VAL A 82 -5.07 7.53 10.61
CA VAL A 82 -6.15 7.89 9.69
C VAL A 82 -5.95 7.23 8.32
N GLY A 83 -7.04 6.76 7.73
CA GLY A 83 -7.11 6.07 6.44
C GLY A 83 -6.50 4.67 6.44
N ARG A 84 -6.13 4.11 7.60
CA ARG A 84 -5.35 2.86 7.67
C ARG A 84 -6.07 1.69 7.02
N LYS A 85 -7.37 1.51 7.22
CA LYS A 85 -8.08 0.33 6.69
C LYS A 85 -8.36 0.49 5.19
N GLU A 86 -8.53 1.72 4.75
CA GLU A 86 -8.85 2.17 3.41
C GLU A 86 -7.60 2.03 2.51
N ILE A 87 -6.44 2.53 2.95
CA ILE A 87 -5.20 2.46 2.16
C ILE A 87 -4.69 1.03 2.03
N VAL A 88 -4.91 0.17 3.03
CA VAL A 88 -4.58 -1.26 2.94
C VAL A 88 -5.34 -1.94 1.80
N HIS A 89 -6.57 -1.52 1.48
CA HIS A 89 -7.29 -2.07 0.32
C HIS A 89 -6.61 -1.74 -1.00
N PHE A 90 -6.03 -0.54 -1.14
CA PHE A 90 -5.25 -0.19 -2.32
C PHE A 90 -4.06 -1.13 -2.51
N PHE A 91 -3.29 -1.41 -1.44
CA PHE A 91 -2.17 -2.35 -1.51
C PHE A 91 -2.61 -3.80 -1.76
N TYR A 92 -3.77 -4.23 -1.24
CA TYR A 92 -4.33 -5.54 -1.57
C TYR A 92 -4.72 -5.65 -3.04
N PHE A 93 -5.34 -4.62 -3.62
CA PHE A 93 -5.68 -4.66 -5.05
C PHE A 93 -4.44 -4.66 -5.93
N TYR A 94 -3.44 -3.82 -5.62
CA TYR A 94 -2.17 -3.83 -6.34
C TYR A 94 -1.44 -5.17 -6.23
N ALA A 95 -1.50 -5.85 -5.07
CA ALA A 95 -0.97 -7.21 -4.91
C ALA A 95 -1.70 -8.24 -5.78
N VAL A 96 -3.04 -8.17 -5.87
CA VAL A 96 -3.84 -9.05 -6.74
C VAL A 96 -3.54 -8.78 -8.22
N VAL A 97 -3.40 -7.51 -8.63
CA VAL A 97 -3.00 -7.14 -10.00
C VAL A 97 -1.61 -7.67 -10.33
N THR A 98 -0.65 -7.50 -9.42
CA THR A 98 0.73 -8.00 -9.59
C THR A 98 0.74 -9.52 -9.71
N LEU A 99 -0.05 -10.22 -8.88
CA LEU A 99 -0.19 -11.68 -8.94
C LEU A 99 -0.83 -12.14 -10.26
N ALA A 100 -1.89 -11.48 -10.71
CA ALA A 100 -2.54 -11.78 -11.99
C ALA A 100 -1.58 -11.53 -13.17
N SER A 101 -0.85 -10.43 -13.14
CA SER A 101 0.18 -10.07 -14.14
C SER A 101 1.30 -11.11 -14.16
N PHE A 102 1.76 -11.59 -12.99
CA PHE A 102 2.76 -12.65 -12.92
C PHE A 102 2.35 -13.92 -13.68
N PHE A 103 1.10 -14.37 -13.54
CA PHE A 103 0.62 -15.57 -14.26
C PHE A 103 0.45 -15.35 -15.77
N LEU A 104 0.13 -14.14 -16.20
CA LEU A 104 -0.10 -13.79 -17.60
C LEU A 104 1.22 -13.51 -18.33
N ASP A 105 2.12 -12.73 -17.73
CA ASP A 105 3.43 -12.37 -18.29
C ASP A 105 4.39 -13.58 -18.33
N SER A 106 4.27 -14.52 -17.38
CA SER A 106 5.11 -15.73 -17.37
C SER A 106 4.75 -16.72 -18.48
N GLY A 107 3.57 -16.58 -19.08
CA GLY A 107 3.00 -17.56 -20.01
C GLY A 107 2.62 -18.89 -19.36
N ILE A 108 2.52 -18.96 -18.02
CA ILE A 108 1.90 -20.11 -17.32
C ILE A 108 0.48 -20.32 -17.85
N ILE A 109 -0.24 -19.22 -18.07
CA ILE A 109 -1.49 -19.21 -18.84
C ILE A 109 -1.13 -18.79 -20.27
N PRO A 110 -1.02 -19.73 -21.23
CA PRO A 110 -0.64 -19.37 -22.58
C PRO A 110 -1.75 -18.57 -23.26
N SER A 111 -1.38 -17.61 -24.10
CA SER A 111 -2.31 -16.76 -24.87
C SER A 111 -3.21 -17.53 -25.83
N SER A 112 -2.82 -18.74 -26.22
CA SER A 112 -3.63 -19.66 -27.02
C SER A 112 -4.75 -20.35 -26.24
N SER A 113 -4.73 -20.28 -24.90
CA SER A 113 -5.75 -20.92 -24.08
C SER A 113 -7.07 -20.15 -24.11
N LYS A 114 -8.18 -20.88 -24.04
CA LYS A 114 -9.52 -20.28 -23.90
C LYS A 114 -9.72 -19.51 -22.60
N LEU A 115 -8.84 -19.74 -21.61
CA LEU A 115 -8.90 -19.09 -20.30
C LEU A 115 -8.22 -17.72 -20.30
N TYR A 116 -7.24 -17.50 -21.20
CA TYR A 116 -6.47 -16.25 -21.24
C TYR A 116 -7.33 -14.98 -21.31
N PRO A 117 -8.39 -14.89 -22.15
CA PRO A 117 -9.24 -13.70 -22.19
C PRO A 117 -9.93 -13.36 -20.87
N PHE A 118 -10.30 -14.37 -20.07
CA PHE A 118 -10.94 -14.15 -18.78
C PHE A 118 -9.95 -13.63 -17.74
N PHE A 119 -8.74 -14.17 -17.71
CA PHE A 119 -7.70 -13.72 -16.80
C PHE A 119 -7.15 -12.34 -17.19
N ALA A 120 -6.99 -12.06 -18.49
CA ALA A 120 -6.63 -10.75 -18.99
C ALA A 120 -7.71 -9.70 -18.63
N ALA A 121 -8.99 -10.03 -18.83
CA ALA A 121 -10.07 -9.14 -18.43
C ALA A 121 -10.12 -8.91 -16.91
N PHE A 122 -9.85 -9.96 -16.12
CA PHE A 122 -9.77 -9.87 -14.66
C PHE A 122 -8.65 -8.93 -14.23
N GLU A 123 -7.45 -9.08 -14.79
CA GLU A 123 -6.31 -8.21 -14.52
C GLU A 123 -6.65 -6.75 -14.87
N THR A 124 -7.18 -6.50 -16.07
CA THR A 124 -7.48 -5.13 -16.53
C THR A 124 -8.59 -4.48 -15.70
N GLY A 125 -9.57 -5.27 -15.25
CA GLY A 125 -10.60 -4.83 -14.32
C GLY A 125 -10.03 -4.49 -12.93
N MET A 126 -9.17 -5.35 -12.39
CA MET A 126 -8.51 -5.13 -11.10
C MET A 126 -7.56 -3.93 -11.14
N LEU A 127 -6.87 -3.73 -12.26
CA LEU A 127 -6.01 -2.57 -12.48
C LEU A 127 -6.82 -1.27 -12.41
N SER A 128 -7.95 -1.20 -13.12
CA SER A 128 -8.80 -0.01 -13.11
C SER A 128 -9.47 0.22 -11.75
N ALA A 129 -9.84 -0.86 -11.04
CA ALA A 129 -10.31 -0.77 -9.66
C ALA A 129 -9.21 -0.28 -8.69
N THR A 130 -7.94 -0.60 -8.95
CA THR A 130 -6.80 -0.10 -8.15
C THR A 130 -6.63 1.41 -8.31
N PHE A 131 -6.72 1.94 -9.53
CA PHE A 131 -6.69 3.39 -9.79
C PHE A 131 -7.89 4.11 -9.17
N TRP A 132 -9.08 3.54 -9.26
CA TRP A 132 -10.26 4.08 -8.58
C TRP A 132 -10.10 4.06 -7.06
N CYS A 133 -9.59 2.96 -6.49
CA CYS A 133 -9.31 2.84 -5.06
C CYS A 133 -8.31 3.91 -4.59
N LEU A 134 -7.27 4.19 -5.38
CA LEU A 134 -6.33 5.28 -5.09
C LEU A 134 -7.03 6.64 -5.04
N LEU A 135 -7.89 6.94 -6.01
CA LEU A 135 -8.67 8.17 -6.05
C LEU A 135 -9.59 8.30 -4.82
N VAL A 136 -10.34 7.24 -4.46
CA VAL A 136 -11.22 7.25 -3.29
C VAL A 136 -10.43 7.45 -1.99
N ASN A 137 -9.28 6.80 -1.86
CA ASN A 137 -8.36 7.04 -0.74
C ASN A 137 -7.91 8.49 -0.67
N GLY A 138 -7.78 9.17 -1.81
CA GLY A 138 -7.42 10.58 -1.84
C GLY A 138 -8.46 11.52 -1.21
N PHE A 139 -9.73 11.11 -1.15
CA PHE A 139 -10.79 11.86 -0.48
C PHE A 139 -10.82 11.64 1.04
N VAL A 140 -10.25 10.54 1.54
CA VAL A 140 -10.23 10.20 2.97
C VAL A 140 -9.49 11.26 3.78
N GLY A 141 -8.43 11.84 3.23
CA GLY A 141 -7.66 12.91 3.88
C GLY A 141 -8.45 14.21 4.13
N PHE A 142 -9.57 14.42 3.44
CA PHE A 142 -10.46 15.57 3.68
C PHE A 142 -11.53 15.31 4.73
N GLN A 143 -11.59 14.09 5.28
CA GLN A 143 -12.53 13.69 6.33
C GLN A 143 -14.02 13.93 5.96
N PHE A 144 -14.38 13.88 4.66
CA PHE A 144 -15.78 13.99 4.22
C PHE A 144 -16.67 12.87 4.77
N ALA A 145 -16.08 11.71 5.00
CA ALA A 145 -16.70 10.58 5.69
C ALA A 145 -15.80 10.18 6.86
N GLU A 146 -16.43 9.78 7.97
CA GLU A 146 -15.71 9.30 9.15
C GLU A 146 -14.92 8.03 8.77
N ASP A 147 -13.59 8.15 8.84
CA ASP A 147 -12.64 7.12 8.47
C ASP A 147 -12.77 5.88 9.35
N GLY A 148 -12.55 4.69 8.77
CA GLY A 148 -12.61 3.42 9.50
C GLY A 148 -14.01 2.95 9.90
N THR A 149 -15.07 3.73 9.60
CA THR A 149 -16.46 3.30 9.75
C THR A 149 -16.80 2.16 8.80
N PRO A 150 -17.72 1.24 9.17
CA PRO A 150 -18.15 0.17 8.27
C PRO A 150 -18.77 0.72 6.97
N LEU A 151 -19.39 1.91 7.04
CA LEU A 151 -19.97 2.57 5.87
C LEU A 151 -18.89 3.08 4.90
N SER A 152 -17.83 3.72 5.41
CA SER A 152 -16.65 4.10 4.62
C SER A 152 -16.08 2.89 3.87
N LEU A 153 -15.80 1.79 4.58
CA LEU A 153 -15.19 0.60 4.00
C LEU A 153 -16.08 -0.11 2.98
N TRP A 154 -17.38 -0.24 3.26
CA TRP A 154 -18.31 -0.85 2.30
C TRP A 154 -18.53 0.04 1.08
N SER A 155 -18.53 1.36 1.23
CA SER A 155 -18.62 2.28 0.08
C SER A 155 -17.36 2.22 -0.80
N LEU A 156 -16.18 2.13 -0.20
CA LEU A 156 -14.91 1.94 -0.91
C LEU A 156 -14.93 0.61 -1.67
N ARG A 157 -15.25 -0.50 -0.99
CA ARG A 157 -15.32 -1.82 -1.61
C ARG A 157 -16.37 -1.90 -2.70
N GLY A 158 -17.57 -1.37 -2.46
CA GLY A 158 -18.68 -1.39 -3.40
C GLY A 158 -18.38 -0.58 -4.66
N SER A 159 -17.83 0.64 -4.52
CA SER A 159 -17.46 1.47 -5.67
C SER A 159 -16.31 0.85 -6.47
N CYS A 160 -15.29 0.27 -5.81
CA CYS A 160 -14.23 -0.45 -6.50
C CYS A 160 -14.76 -1.71 -7.22
N ALA A 161 -15.66 -2.47 -6.59
CA ALA A 161 -16.29 -3.63 -7.20
C ALA A 161 -17.12 -3.23 -8.43
N ALA A 162 -17.82 -2.09 -8.39
CA ALA A 162 -18.56 -1.57 -9.54
C ALA A 162 -17.62 -1.23 -10.72
N VAL A 163 -16.51 -0.54 -10.46
CA VAL A 163 -15.50 -0.21 -11.50
C VAL A 163 -14.84 -1.48 -12.05
N PHE A 164 -14.50 -2.43 -11.16
CA PHE A 164 -13.99 -3.74 -11.54
C PHE A 164 -14.97 -4.46 -12.47
N SER A 165 -16.23 -4.62 -12.07
CA SER A 165 -17.25 -5.33 -12.85
C SER A 165 -17.52 -4.67 -14.20
N LEU A 166 -17.61 -3.33 -14.24
CA LEU A 166 -17.81 -2.58 -15.47
C LEU A 166 -16.64 -2.78 -16.44
N THR A 167 -15.41 -2.63 -15.96
CA THR A 167 -14.21 -2.78 -16.80
C THR A 167 -14.02 -4.23 -17.25
N PHE A 168 -14.25 -5.19 -16.36
CA PHE A 168 -14.20 -6.61 -16.66
C PHE A 168 -15.20 -6.99 -17.76
N PHE A 169 -16.45 -6.50 -17.66
CA PHE A 169 -17.47 -6.72 -18.67
C PHE A 169 -17.06 -6.14 -20.03
N ILE A 170 -16.57 -4.89 -20.05
CA ILE A 170 -16.14 -4.23 -21.29
C ILE A 170 -14.93 -4.95 -21.92
N ALA A 171 -13.96 -5.40 -21.11
CA ALA A 171 -12.82 -6.17 -21.58
C ALA A 171 -13.26 -7.50 -22.22
N ILE A 172 -14.08 -8.30 -21.53
CA ILE A 172 -14.61 -9.57 -22.08
C ILE A 172 -15.44 -9.33 -23.34
N ALA A 173 -16.32 -8.33 -23.33
CA ALA A 173 -17.15 -8.01 -24.48
C ALA A 173 -16.28 -7.62 -25.68
N THR A 174 -15.19 -6.88 -25.44
CA THR A 174 -14.21 -6.52 -26.48
C THR A 174 -13.50 -7.76 -27.00
N PHE A 175 -12.91 -8.60 -26.15
CA PHE A 175 -12.12 -9.76 -26.58
C PHE A 175 -12.95 -10.80 -27.34
N ASN A 176 -14.20 -11.04 -26.91
CA ASN A 176 -15.09 -12.03 -27.54
C ASN A 176 -15.92 -11.47 -28.70
N SER A 177 -15.76 -10.19 -29.04
CA SER A 177 -16.56 -9.51 -30.07
C SER A 177 -18.08 -9.57 -29.79
N LEU A 178 -18.47 -9.29 -28.54
CA LEU A 178 -19.88 -9.30 -28.14
C LEU A 178 -20.56 -7.96 -28.45
N ALA A 179 -21.73 -8.04 -29.07
CA ALA A 179 -22.55 -6.89 -29.47
C ALA A 179 -21.79 -5.91 -30.39
N SER A 180 -21.57 -4.67 -29.93
CA SER A 180 -20.88 -3.61 -30.68
C SER A 180 -19.39 -3.49 -30.35
N PHE A 181 -18.89 -4.27 -29.39
CA PHE A 181 -17.48 -4.25 -29.03
C PHE A 181 -16.72 -5.20 -29.95
N SER A 182 -15.62 -4.70 -30.54
CA SER A 182 -14.75 -5.51 -31.40
C SER A 182 -13.29 -5.31 -31.00
N PRO A 183 -12.46 -6.37 -31.02
CA PRO A 183 -11.01 -6.26 -30.85
C PRO A 183 -10.34 -5.37 -31.90
N SER A 184 -10.97 -5.19 -33.06
CA SER A 184 -10.49 -4.34 -34.15
C SER A 184 -10.74 -2.84 -33.94
N GLN A 185 -11.70 -2.49 -33.08
CA GLN A 185 -12.03 -1.10 -32.73
C GLN A 185 -12.31 -0.99 -31.23
N PRO A 186 -11.30 -1.21 -30.38
CA PRO A 186 -11.46 -1.35 -28.94
C PRO A 186 -11.52 0.00 -28.20
N MET A 187 -12.26 0.95 -28.74
CA MET A 187 -12.31 2.33 -28.25
C MET A 187 -12.72 2.41 -26.78
N ALA A 188 -13.72 1.63 -26.35
CA ALA A 188 -14.19 1.65 -24.97
C ALA A 188 -13.13 1.16 -23.97
N LEU A 189 -12.41 0.09 -24.31
CA LEU A 189 -11.33 -0.44 -23.47
C LEU A 189 -10.17 0.57 -23.39
N TRP A 190 -9.83 1.19 -24.52
CA TRP A 190 -8.80 2.23 -24.57
C TRP A 190 -9.15 3.43 -23.68
N ILE A 191 -10.40 3.92 -23.73
CA ILE A 191 -10.86 5.03 -22.89
C ILE A 191 -10.71 4.69 -21.41
N ILE A 192 -11.09 3.48 -21.00
CA ILE A 192 -10.99 3.09 -19.59
C ILE A 192 -9.52 2.98 -19.14
N MET A 193 -8.69 2.27 -19.92
CA MET A 193 -7.30 2.01 -19.56
C MET A 193 -6.45 3.28 -19.50
N TYR A 194 -6.68 4.24 -20.39
CA TYR A 194 -5.85 5.45 -20.49
C TYR A 194 -6.51 6.69 -19.91
N ILE A 195 -7.72 7.04 -20.37
CA ILE A 195 -8.39 8.29 -19.96
C ILE A 195 -8.90 8.16 -18.53
N PHE A 196 -9.70 7.13 -18.22
CA PHE A 196 -10.30 7.00 -16.91
C PHE A 196 -9.25 6.75 -15.81
N ASN A 197 -8.35 5.80 -16.01
CA ASN A 197 -7.27 5.54 -15.05
C ASN A 197 -6.32 6.74 -14.91
N GLY A 198 -5.97 7.40 -16.02
CA GLY A 198 -5.15 8.62 -16.00
C GLY A 198 -5.84 9.77 -15.25
N ALA A 199 -7.14 9.96 -15.46
CA ALA A 199 -7.94 10.95 -14.73
C ALA A 199 -7.99 10.63 -13.23
N CYS A 200 -8.11 9.36 -12.84
CA CYS A 200 -8.08 8.96 -11.44
C CYS A 200 -6.78 9.38 -10.74
N VAL A 201 -5.63 9.13 -11.37
CA VAL A 201 -4.32 9.57 -10.85
C VAL A 201 -4.21 11.08 -10.82
N ALA A 202 -4.60 11.77 -11.89
CA ALA A 202 -4.50 13.22 -11.96
C ALA A 202 -5.33 13.91 -10.86
N ILE A 203 -6.57 13.47 -10.67
CA ILE A 203 -7.45 13.98 -9.60
C ILE A 203 -6.84 13.66 -8.23
N TYR A 204 -6.36 12.44 -8.01
CA TYR A 204 -5.70 12.05 -6.77
C TYR A 204 -4.52 12.98 -6.42
N VAL A 205 -3.63 13.24 -7.39
CA VAL A 205 -2.46 14.12 -7.20
C VAL A 205 -2.88 15.54 -6.85
N VAL A 206 -3.86 16.11 -7.57
CA VAL A 206 -4.39 17.45 -7.27
C VAL A 206 -4.97 17.50 -5.86
N LEU A 207 -5.76 16.50 -5.47
CA LEU A 207 -6.33 16.40 -4.12
C LEU A 207 -5.25 16.32 -3.04
N GLN A 208 -4.21 15.49 -3.22
CA GLN A 208 -3.13 15.38 -2.24
C GLN A 208 -2.31 16.68 -2.13
N LEU A 209 -2.00 17.33 -3.26
CA LEU A 209 -1.31 18.61 -3.24
C LEU A 209 -2.13 19.69 -2.52
N LEU A 210 -3.45 19.74 -2.76
CA LEU A 210 -4.33 20.68 -2.06
C LEU A 210 -4.35 20.43 -0.56
N LEU A 211 -4.45 19.17 -0.13
CA LEU A 211 -4.42 18.79 1.28
C LEU A 211 -3.11 19.23 1.93
N VAL A 212 -1.96 18.91 1.34
CA VAL A 212 -0.66 19.27 1.92
C VAL A 212 -0.44 20.78 1.95
N VAL A 213 -0.84 21.51 0.92
CA VAL A 213 -0.60 22.96 0.85
C VAL A 213 -1.53 23.75 1.77
N ARG A 214 -2.76 23.28 1.99
CA ARG A 214 -3.81 24.01 2.73
C ARG A 214 -3.97 23.56 4.17
N THR A 215 -3.72 22.29 4.47
CA THR A 215 -4.05 21.69 5.77
C THR A 215 -2.82 21.35 6.59
N LEU A 216 -1.70 20.95 5.96
CA LEU A 216 -0.50 20.50 6.66
C LEU A 216 0.55 21.63 6.78
N ASP A 217 1.14 21.73 7.97
CA ASP A 217 2.27 22.63 8.24
C ASP A 217 3.60 22.07 7.68
N ASP A 218 3.79 20.74 7.75
CA ASP A 218 4.95 20.07 7.15
C ASP A 218 4.77 19.89 5.63
N ARG A 219 5.74 20.38 4.87
CA ARG A 219 5.77 20.32 3.40
C ARG A 219 6.64 19.18 2.86
N TRP A 220 7.29 18.41 3.72
CA TRP A 220 8.05 17.24 3.33
C TRP A 220 7.25 16.23 2.49
N PRO A 221 5.95 15.95 2.76
CA PRO A 221 5.12 15.05 1.93
C PRO A 221 4.96 15.48 0.47
N ILE A 222 5.20 16.76 0.13
CA ILE A 222 5.19 17.21 -1.28
C ILE A 222 6.28 16.49 -2.08
N GLY A 223 7.43 16.22 -1.47
CA GLY A 223 8.51 15.46 -2.09
C GLY A 223 8.05 14.05 -2.47
N ASP A 224 7.34 13.37 -1.57
CA ASP A 224 6.82 12.02 -1.83
C ASP A 224 5.84 12.01 -3.01
N ILE A 225 4.93 12.99 -3.09
CA ILE A 225 4.01 13.14 -4.21
C ILE A 225 4.78 13.37 -5.52
N LEU A 226 5.75 14.29 -5.52
CA LEU A 226 6.50 14.65 -6.73
C LEU A 226 7.33 13.47 -7.26
N PHE A 227 8.02 12.75 -6.37
CA PHE A 227 8.76 11.55 -6.75
C PHE A 227 7.84 10.42 -7.21
N GLY A 228 6.68 10.24 -6.56
CA GLY A 228 5.69 9.26 -6.99
C GLY A 228 5.20 9.53 -8.42
N VAL A 229 4.78 10.75 -8.70
CA VAL A 229 4.36 11.17 -10.05
C VAL A 229 5.53 11.07 -11.05
N GLY A 230 6.73 11.47 -10.64
CA GLY A 230 7.93 11.36 -11.45
C GLY A 230 8.21 9.93 -11.89
N PHE A 231 8.21 8.97 -10.96
CA PHE A 231 8.39 7.56 -11.28
C PHE A 231 7.24 7.01 -12.14
N PHE A 232 6.00 7.39 -11.88
CA PHE A 232 4.85 6.97 -12.70
C PHE A 232 4.98 7.45 -14.15
N VAL A 233 5.28 8.74 -14.37
CA VAL A 233 5.45 9.33 -15.70
C VAL A 233 6.65 8.71 -16.42
N VAL A 234 7.78 8.53 -15.73
CA VAL A 234 8.95 7.86 -16.31
C VAL A 234 8.60 6.43 -16.72
N GLY A 235 7.85 5.69 -15.91
CA GLY A 235 7.36 4.35 -16.27
C GLY A 235 6.53 4.35 -17.55
N LEU A 236 5.56 5.26 -17.67
CA LEU A 236 4.74 5.42 -18.88
C LEU A 236 5.59 5.75 -20.12
N VAL A 237 6.57 6.64 -19.98
CA VAL A 237 7.47 7.03 -21.08
C VAL A 237 8.35 5.87 -21.50
N LEU A 238 8.85 5.07 -20.56
CA LEU A 238 9.69 3.90 -20.86
C LEU A 238 8.91 2.81 -21.62
N ILE A 239 7.67 2.55 -21.23
CA ILE A 239 6.86 1.53 -21.90
C ILE A 239 6.32 2.00 -23.27
N TYR A 240 5.78 3.21 -23.37
CA TYR A 240 5.12 3.66 -24.60
C TYR A 240 6.04 4.39 -25.58
N GLY A 241 7.13 5.00 -25.09
CA GLY A 241 8.06 5.78 -25.92
C GLY A 241 9.33 5.03 -26.29
N PHE A 242 9.94 4.33 -25.32
CA PHE A 242 11.31 3.81 -25.46
C PHE A 242 11.42 2.28 -25.47
N SER A 243 10.32 1.53 -25.38
CA SER A 243 10.35 0.06 -25.25
C SER A 243 11.14 -0.62 -26.38
N LEU A 244 10.91 -0.25 -27.64
CA LEU A 244 11.64 -0.81 -28.79
C LEU A 244 13.13 -0.45 -28.79
N THR A 245 13.44 0.81 -28.45
CA THR A 245 14.83 1.30 -28.37
C THR A 245 15.61 0.56 -27.29
N ILE A 246 15.00 0.38 -26.11
CA ILE A 246 15.58 -0.37 -25.00
C ILE A 246 15.80 -1.82 -25.44
N CYS A 247 14.75 -2.50 -25.88
CA CYS A 247 14.83 -3.91 -26.25
C CYS A 247 15.92 -4.20 -27.30
N SER A 248 16.06 -3.32 -28.30
CA SER A 248 17.12 -3.42 -29.30
C SER A 248 18.52 -3.11 -28.76
N ALA A 249 18.66 -2.10 -27.90
CA ALA A 249 19.94 -1.68 -27.34
C ALA A 249 20.59 -2.74 -26.43
N ILE A 250 19.78 -3.54 -25.73
CA ILE A 250 20.25 -4.61 -24.84
C ILE A 250 19.94 -6.01 -25.40
N THR A 251 19.95 -6.14 -26.73
CA THR A 251 19.94 -7.42 -27.45
C THR A 251 18.86 -8.42 -26.98
N HIS A 252 17.63 -7.92 -26.72
CA HIS A 252 16.49 -8.71 -26.25
C HIS A 252 16.66 -9.37 -24.85
N TYR A 253 17.56 -8.89 -23.99
CA TYR A 253 17.62 -9.40 -22.61
C TYR A 253 16.51 -8.84 -21.72
N VAL A 254 16.17 -7.56 -21.91
CA VAL A 254 15.14 -6.84 -21.15
C VAL A 254 14.38 -5.93 -22.12
N ASP A 255 13.15 -5.58 -21.79
CA ASP A 255 12.28 -4.71 -22.58
C ASP A 255 11.78 -3.51 -21.75
N GLY A 256 10.95 -2.66 -22.35
CA GLY A 256 10.37 -1.50 -21.66
C GLY A 256 9.48 -1.89 -20.47
N LEU A 257 8.90 -3.10 -20.47
CA LEU A 257 8.02 -3.56 -19.39
C LEU A 257 8.77 -3.72 -18.09
N PHE A 258 9.96 -4.30 -18.11
CA PHE A 258 10.77 -4.45 -16.89
C PHE A 258 11.02 -3.11 -16.18
N PHE A 259 11.50 -2.11 -16.93
CA PHE A 259 11.79 -0.80 -16.33
C PHE A 259 10.50 -0.07 -15.93
N SER A 260 9.43 -0.21 -16.72
CA SER A 260 8.13 0.34 -16.37
C SER A 260 7.57 -0.24 -15.07
N GLN A 261 7.63 -1.57 -14.89
CA GLN A 261 7.14 -2.21 -13.67
C GLN A 261 7.99 -1.83 -12.44
N LEU A 262 9.30 -1.67 -12.61
CA LEU A 262 10.17 -1.14 -11.56
C LEU A 262 9.76 0.29 -11.18
N CYS A 263 9.53 1.16 -12.16
CA CYS A 263 9.09 2.53 -11.93
C CYS A 263 7.69 2.60 -11.28
N PHE A 264 6.75 1.75 -11.68
CA PHE A 264 5.43 1.67 -11.05
C PHE A 264 5.51 1.17 -9.60
N LEU A 265 6.36 0.18 -9.32
CA LEU A 265 6.65 -0.23 -7.95
C LEU A 265 7.19 0.92 -7.10
N LEU A 266 8.17 1.68 -7.62
CA LEU A 266 8.71 2.84 -6.91
C LEU A 266 7.64 3.92 -6.69
N SER A 267 6.76 4.16 -7.67
CA SER A 267 5.62 5.06 -7.51
C SER A 267 4.69 4.61 -6.38
N VAL A 268 4.34 3.32 -6.31
CA VAL A 268 3.50 2.76 -5.24
C VAL A 268 4.19 2.86 -3.87
N MET A 269 5.51 2.69 -3.83
CA MET A 269 6.28 2.91 -2.60
C MET A 269 6.24 4.37 -2.14
N MET A 270 6.22 5.34 -3.07
CA MET A 270 6.06 6.75 -2.69
C MET A 270 4.64 7.07 -2.21
N VAL A 271 3.61 6.39 -2.73
CA VAL A 271 2.24 6.47 -2.17
C VAL A 271 2.22 5.96 -0.72
N TYR A 272 2.91 4.85 -0.43
CA TYR A 272 3.09 4.36 0.94
C TYR A 272 3.82 5.37 1.82
N LYS A 273 4.96 5.91 1.37
CA LYS A 273 5.73 6.91 2.14
C LYS A 273 4.94 8.19 2.41
N TYR A 274 4.18 8.65 1.42
CA TYR A 274 3.28 9.78 1.57
C TYR A 274 2.26 9.53 2.69
N TRP A 275 1.56 8.38 2.65
CA TRP A 275 0.61 7.99 3.70
C TRP A 275 1.28 7.87 5.07
N ASP A 276 2.47 7.27 5.13
CA ASP A 276 3.23 7.14 6.37
C ASP A 276 3.63 8.50 6.93
N SER A 277 3.99 9.46 6.06
CA SER A 277 4.43 10.79 6.48
C SER A 277 3.34 11.68 7.03
N ILE A 278 2.10 11.54 6.58
CA ILE A 278 0.95 12.31 7.09
C ILE A 278 0.30 11.66 8.32
N THR A 279 0.82 10.51 8.80
CA THR A 279 0.30 9.76 9.96
C THR A 279 1.39 9.56 11.02
N LYS A 280 2.30 10.53 11.16
CA LYS A 280 3.45 10.45 12.09
C LYS A 280 3.10 10.87 13.52
N GLU A 281 2.21 11.85 13.71
CA GLU A 281 1.80 12.36 15.04
C GLU A 281 1.08 11.34 15.94
N ASP A 282 0.63 10.21 15.40
CA ASP A 282 -0.02 9.17 16.19
C ASP A 282 0.93 8.39 17.13
N LEU A 283 2.24 8.41 16.86
CA LEU A 283 3.22 7.61 17.61
C LEU A 283 3.81 8.35 18.83
N GLU A 284 3.74 9.69 18.87
CA GLU A 284 4.23 10.48 20.01
C GLU A 284 3.34 10.37 21.26
N PHE A 285 2.04 10.13 21.07
CA PHE A 285 1.10 9.95 22.19
C PHE A 285 1.11 8.53 22.77
N SER A 286 1.69 7.54 22.09
CA SER A 286 1.85 6.17 22.63
C SER A 286 3.16 5.96 23.41
N VAL A 287 4.05 6.96 23.42
CA VAL A 287 5.28 6.95 24.25
C VAL A 287 5.30 8.16 25.20
N GLY A 288 4.13 8.50 25.77
CA GLY A 288 3.95 9.64 26.68
C GLY A 288 3.39 9.31 28.08
N SER A 289 3.33 8.04 28.48
CA SER A 289 2.90 7.65 29.86
C SER A 289 4.04 7.05 30.69
N LYS A 290 5.28 7.35 30.31
CA LYS A 290 6.38 7.40 31.26
C LYS A 290 6.90 8.83 31.27
N GLN A 291 6.12 9.77 31.83
CA GLN A 291 6.76 10.88 32.53
C GLN A 291 7.88 10.25 33.37
N ALA A 292 9.10 10.72 33.18
CA ALA A 292 10.24 10.21 33.91
C ALA A 292 9.91 10.25 35.40
N VAL A 293 9.77 9.08 36.04
CA VAL A 293 9.55 8.92 37.49
C VAL A 293 10.63 9.68 38.30
N TRP A 294 11.76 9.98 37.66
CA TRP A 294 12.85 10.81 38.15
C TRP A 294 12.47 12.28 38.44
N ASP A 295 11.46 12.86 37.79
CA ASP A 295 11.02 14.25 38.06
C ASP A 295 10.17 14.36 39.34
N ILE A 296 9.54 13.26 39.77
CA ILE A 296 8.78 13.22 41.03
C ILE A 296 9.74 12.92 42.18
N SER A 297 10.64 11.94 41.99
CA SER A 297 11.65 11.55 43.00
C SER A 297 12.61 12.69 43.35
N SER A 298 13.02 13.50 42.36
CA SER A 298 13.90 14.66 42.61
C SER A 298 13.20 15.81 43.36
N LYS A 299 11.90 16.05 43.10
CA LYS A 299 11.11 17.04 43.84
C LYS A 299 10.81 16.59 45.28
N GLU A 300 10.49 15.32 45.49
CA GLU A 300 10.26 14.78 46.84
C GLU A 300 11.56 14.66 47.65
N ALA A 301 12.69 14.37 47.00
CA ALA A 301 14.01 14.39 47.65
C ALA A 301 14.47 15.82 48.02
N LEU A 302 14.13 16.83 47.20
CA LEU A 302 14.41 18.24 47.53
C LEU A 302 13.53 18.77 48.66
N LEU A 303 12.26 18.35 48.72
CA LEU A 303 11.35 18.74 49.80
C LEU A 303 11.68 18.04 51.13
N SER A 304 12.12 16.78 51.10
CA SER A 304 12.54 16.04 52.30
C SER A 304 13.95 16.39 52.79
N GLY A 305 14.81 16.92 51.91
CA GLY A 305 16.16 17.39 52.24
C GLY A 305 16.21 18.73 52.99
N MET A 306 15.12 19.50 53.03
CA MET A 306 15.06 20.79 53.72
C MET A 306 14.66 20.67 55.20
N SER A 307 14.26 19.48 55.67
CA SER A 307 13.70 19.24 57.01
C SER A 307 14.66 18.60 58.03
N SER A 308 15.97 18.58 57.76
CA SER A 308 16.95 18.07 58.75
C SER A 308 17.93 19.15 59.17
N HIS A 309 17.50 20.02 60.09
CA HIS A 309 18.36 20.71 61.05
C HIS A 309 17.59 20.98 62.35
N GLY A 310 17.90 20.20 63.40
CA GLY A 310 17.84 20.67 64.79
C GLY A 310 16.66 20.20 65.66
N GLY A 311 16.92 19.22 66.53
CA GLY A 311 16.69 19.41 67.98
C GLY A 311 15.36 18.96 68.61
N ALA A 312 15.44 17.81 69.29
CA ALA A 312 14.97 17.55 70.66
C ALA A 312 13.52 17.90 71.11
N GLY A 313 12.75 16.85 71.40
CA GLY A 313 12.03 16.68 72.68
C GLY A 313 10.62 17.27 72.81
N GLY A 314 9.70 16.49 73.40
CA GLY A 314 8.57 17.03 74.17
C GLY A 314 7.16 16.64 73.74
N ASN A 315 6.41 16.12 74.70
CA ASN A 315 4.98 15.82 74.73
C ASN A 315 4.07 17.03 74.38
N GLY A 316 2.87 16.80 73.82
CA GLY A 316 1.74 17.74 73.96
C GLY A 316 0.75 17.85 72.79
N SER A 317 -0.48 17.36 73.02
CA SER A 317 -1.81 17.85 72.59
C SER A 317 -2.00 18.87 71.44
N SER A 318 -2.96 18.56 70.54
CA SER A 318 -3.72 19.45 69.61
C SER A 318 -4.53 20.56 70.35
N PRO A 319 -5.31 21.48 69.70
CA PRO A 319 -5.59 21.76 68.26
C PRO A 319 -5.62 23.30 67.89
N GLU A 320 -6.23 23.67 66.74
CA GLU A 320 -6.72 25.03 66.30
C GLU A 320 -5.67 26.03 65.75
N ASP A 321 -5.88 26.91 64.75
CA ASP A 321 -6.91 27.16 63.71
C ASP A 321 -6.37 28.25 62.74
N SER A 322 -7.10 28.54 61.63
CA SER A 322 -7.05 29.75 60.75
C SER A 322 -5.98 29.83 59.63
N ASP A 323 -6.24 30.27 58.39
CA ASP A 323 -7.44 30.64 57.65
C ASP A 323 -7.07 30.87 56.16
N TYR A 324 -8.09 30.96 55.29
CA TYR A 324 -8.15 31.71 54.00
C TYR A 324 -8.38 30.91 52.67
N TYR A 325 -9.61 31.09 52.16
CA TYR A 325 -10.23 30.73 50.87
C TYR A 325 -9.96 31.83 49.79
N PRO A 326 -10.52 31.87 48.53
CA PRO A 326 -11.44 30.94 47.83
C PRO A 326 -11.26 30.73 46.29
N HIS A 327 -12.17 29.89 45.74
CA HIS A 327 -12.72 29.83 44.35
C HIS A 327 -11.89 29.13 43.25
N SER A 328 -12.44 28.36 42.29
CA SER A 328 -13.77 27.78 42.02
C SER A 328 -13.72 26.96 40.71
N ALA A 329 -14.40 25.80 40.66
CA ALA A 329 -14.98 25.06 39.51
C ALA A 329 -14.03 24.66 38.33
N SER A 330 -14.08 23.47 37.73
CA SER A 330 -15.24 22.72 37.26
C SER A 330 -14.89 21.25 36.95
N ALA A 331 -15.92 20.40 37.07
CA ALA A 331 -15.93 18.95 36.99
C ALA A 331 -15.57 18.34 35.62
N GLN A 332 -15.00 17.12 35.61
CA GLN A 332 -15.45 16.04 34.73
C GLN A 332 -15.30 14.67 35.41
N LEU A 333 -16.35 13.86 35.21
CA LEU A 333 -16.60 12.55 35.80
C LEU A 333 -15.71 11.46 35.20
N SER A 334 -15.26 10.52 36.04
CA SER A 334 -14.78 9.20 35.62
C SER A 334 -15.81 8.13 35.99
N PRO A 335 -16.13 7.16 35.11
CA PRO A 335 -17.06 6.10 35.44
C PRO A 335 -16.38 4.98 36.25
N THR A 336 -17.10 4.57 37.28
CA THR A 336 -16.92 3.35 38.09
C THR A 336 -17.00 2.07 37.26
N ASN A 337 -16.08 1.13 37.52
CA ASN A 337 -16.34 -0.32 37.66
C ASN A 337 -15.03 -1.01 38.11
N SER A 338 -14.90 -1.36 39.38
CA SER A 338 -15.25 -2.67 39.96
C SER A 338 -14.24 -3.79 39.58
N GLN A 339 -13.27 -4.05 40.45
CA GLN A 339 -12.82 -5.40 40.80
C GLN A 339 -11.91 -5.39 42.05
N THR A 340 -12.56 -5.71 43.18
CA THR A 340 -12.12 -6.48 44.35
C THR A 340 -10.63 -6.77 44.59
N MET A 341 -10.18 -6.32 45.77
CA MET A 341 -8.99 -6.79 46.49
C MET A 341 -9.14 -8.24 47.01
N MET A 342 -8.00 -8.94 47.16
CA MET A 342 -7.54 -9.70 48.35
C MET A 342 -6.34 -10.57 47.89
N ALA A 343 -5.07 -10.26 48.19
CA ALA A 343 -4.34 -10.41 49.46
C ALA A 343 -4.22 -11.87 49.95
N HIS A 344 -3.02 -12.45 49.87
CA HIS A 344 -2.44 -13.40 50.84
C HIS A 344 -0.93 -13.64 50.56
N PRO A 345 -0.13 -14.10 51.54
CA PRO A 345 1.11 -13.43 51.96
C PRO A 345 2.41 -14.15 51.54
N ALA A 346 3.52 -13.41 51.63
CA ALA A 346 4.90 -13.92 51.65
C ALA A 346 5.15 -14.73 52.96
N PRO A 347 6.19 -15.60 53.09
CA PRO A 347 7.60 -15.15 53.09
C PRO A 347 8.62 -16.18 52.56
N GLY A 348 9.87 -15.74 52.36
CA GLY A 348 11.03 -16.65 52.38
C GLY A 348 12.19 -16.28 51.45
N PHE A 349 13.09 -15.44 51.94
CA PHE A 349 14.43 -15.23 51.39
C PHE A 349 15.27 -16.51 51.42
N HIS A 350 15.98 -16.84 50.33
CA HIS A 350 17.35 -17.34 50.43
C HIS A 350 18.16 -17.14 49.13
N ASN A 351 19.25 -16.40 49.25
CA ASN A 351 20.33 -16.24 48.27
C ASN A 351 21.06 -17.57 48.02
N GLY A 352 21.52 -17.79 46.78
CA GLY A 352 22.62 -18.72 46.49
C GLY A 352 22.73 -19.14 45.01
N TYR A 353 23.66 -18.54 44.27
CA TYR A 353 24.32 -19.12 43.09
C TYR A 353 25.80 -19.39 43.47
N PRO A 354 26.58 -20.15 42.67
CA PRO A 354 26.39 -21.49 42.07
C PRO A 354 27.53 -22.45 42.55
N PRO A 355 27.73 -23.64 41.94
CA PRO A 355 28.82 -23.72 40.95
C PRO A 355 28.63 -24.74 39.82
N GLN A 356 29.65 -24.73 38.96
CA GLN A 356 29.89 -25.37 37.66
C GLN A 356 29.80 -26.90 37.59
N GLY A 357 29.44 -27.39 36.40
CA GLY A 357 30.26 -28.35 35.65
C GLY A 357 29.77 -29.80 35.58
N ALA A 358 29.35 -30.22 34.37
CA ALA A 358 29.78 -31.46 33.70
C ALA A 358 28.93 -31.68 32.43
N GLY A 359 29.59 -31.82 31.28
CA GLY A 359 28.93 -32.18 30.03
C GLY A 359 28.87 -33.69 29.81
N SER A 360 27.96 -34.13 28.93
CA SER A 360 28.23 -35.16 27.91
C SER A 360 26.98 -35.42 27.05
N LYS A 361 27.16 -35.26 25.73
CA LYS A 361 26.66 -36.05 24.59
C LYS A 361 25.38 -36.88 24.76
N PHE A 362 24.43 -36.71 23.83
CA PHE A 362 23.84 -37.85 23.09
C PHE A 362 23.38 -37.46 21.69
N SER A 363 23.51 -38.42 20.78
CA SER A 363 23.38 -38.39 19.32
C SER A 363 22.26 -39.35 18.89
N GLY A 364 21.70 -39.12 17.69
CA GLY A 364 20.88 -40.08 16.92
C GLY A 364 19.38 -39.90 17.16
N TYR A 365 18.52 -39.72 16.16
CA TYR A 365 18.55 -40.16 14.75
C TYR A 365 18.12 -39.08 13.78
#